data_AF-A0A951PE43-F1
#
_entry.id   AF-A0A951PE43-F1
#
_cell.length_a   1.000
_cell.length_b   1.000
_cell.length_c   1.000
_cell.angle_alpha   90.00
_cell.angle_beta   90.00
_cell.angle_gamma   90.00
#
_symmetry.space_group_name_H-M   'P 1'
#
loop_
_entity.id
_entity.type
_entity.pdbx_description
1 polymer ?
#
loop_
_entity_poly.entity_id
_entity_poly.type
_entity_poly.pdbx_seq_one_letter_code
_entity_poly.pdbx_strand_id
1 'polypeptide(L)'
;MVQQLRLVKKLEERLGYLGVYDKRHPQIFLQNMTPPQKADLLRQLKQDYREIILAYFSDEPGLNDQIDKFVNLAFLVDVPISQIVEIHMEIMDEFSKHLKLEGRSDEILLDYRLTLIDMLAHLCEMYRRSISRES
;
A
#
# COMPACT_ATOMS: atom_id res chain seq x y z
N MET A 1 15.12 3.95 -14.93
CA MET A 1 15.61 5.22 -14.32
C MET A 1 14.52 6.29 -14.25
N VAL A 2 13.75 6.56 -15.33
CA VAL A 2 12.68 7.58 -15.32
C VAL A 2 11.60 7.33 -14.27
N GLN A 3 11.09 6.10 -14.14
CA GLN A 3 10.05 5.77 -13.16
C GLN A 3 10.52 5.91 -11.70
N GLN A 4 11.80 5.61 -11.43
CA GLN A 4 12.40 5.83 -10.11
C GLN A 4 12.48 7.32 -9.78
N LEU A 5 12.87 8.17 -10.74
CA LEU A 5 12.88 9.63 -10.55
C LEU A 5 11.47 10.20 -10.38
N ARG A 6 10.47 9.68 -11.11
CA ARG A 6 9.06 10.05 -10.92
C ARG A 6 8.60 9.72 -9.51
N LEU A 7 8.95 8.54 -9.00
CA LEU A 7 8.66 8.16 -7.62
C LEU A 7 9.35 9.08 -6.61
N VAL A 8 10.63 9.39 -6.77
CA VAL A 8 11.35 10.30 -5.85
C VAL A 8 10.65 11.65 -5.77
N LYS A 9 10.33 12.28 -6.91
CA LYS A 9 9.60 13.57 -6.95
C LYS A 9 8.23 13.46 -6.28
N LYS A 10 7.49 12.40 -6.60
CA LYS A 10 6.17 12.12 -5.99
C LYS A 10 6.28 12.04 -4.46
N LEU A 11 7.30 11.35 -3.94
CA LEU A 11 7.54 11.23 -2.50
C LEU A 11 7.96 12.57 -1.88
N GLU A 12 8.82 13.35 -2.53
CA GLU A 12 9.18 14.69 -2.06
C GLU A 12 7.97 15.61 -1.94
N GLU A 13 7.03 15.53 -2.88
CA GLU A 13 5.80 16.31 -2.90
C GLU A 13 4.77 15.83 -1.85
N ARG A 14 4.68 14.52 -1.61
CA ARG A 14 3.58 13.90 -0.84
C ARG A 14 3.93 13.44 0.57
N LEU A 15 5.21 13.22 0.88
CA LEU A 15 5.66 12.87 2.23
C LEU A 15 5.66 14.11 3.13
N GLY A 16 4.44 14.54 3.45
CA GLY A 16 4.12 15.82 4.08
C GLY A 16 2.97 15.72 5.09
N TYR A 17 2.45 14.52 5.36
CA TYR A 17 1.20 14.28 6.12
C TYR A 17 1.07 15.12 7.39
N LEU A 18 0.14 16.07 7.43
CA LEU A 18 -0.16 16.83 8.64
C LEU A 18 -0.48 15.84 9.77
N GLY A 19 0.30 15.90 10.86
CA GLY A 19 0.28 14.91 11.94
C GLY A 19 -0.99 15.04 12.78
N VAL A 20 -2.08 14.40 12.34
CA VAL A 20 -3.39 14.43 13.04
C VAL A 20 -3.73 13.07 13.66
N TYR A 21 -2.78 12.12 13.68
CA TYR A 21 -3.06 10.75 14.12
C TYR A 21 -2.70 10.50 15.58
N ASP A 22 -3.26 11.29 16.49
CA ASP A 22 -2.90 11.25 17.92
C ASP A 22 -3.56 10.10 18.70
N LYS A 23 -4.57 9.39 18.16
CA LYS A 23 -5.30 8.35 18.92
C LYS A 23 -5.73 7.17 18.06
N ARG A 24 -4.82 6.22 17.84
CA ARG A 24 -5.18 4.88 17.36
C ARG A 24 -5.81 4.07 18.50
N HIS A 25 -6.89 3.34 18.24
CA HIS A 25 -7.56 2.53 19.25
C HIS A 25 -7.12 1.06 19.15
N PRO A 26 -6.48 0.47 20.19
CA PRO A 26 -5.99 -0.90 20.12
C PRO A 26 -7.07 -1.94 19.80
N GLN A 27 -8.34 -1.65 20.13
CA GLN A 27 -9.48 -2.54 19.89
C GLN A 27 -9.73 -2.80 18.40
N ILE A 28 -9.33 -1.89 17.52
CA ILE A 28 -9.49 -2.05 16.07
C ILE A 28 -8.22 -2.58 15.39
N PHE A 29 -7.19 -2.98 16.15
CA PHE A 29 -5.97 -3.53 15.57
C PHE A 29 -6.22 -4.91 14.98
N LEU A 30 -5.59 -5.19 13.85
CA LEU A 30 -5.70 -6.44 13.10
C LEU A 30 -5.49 -7.68 13.99
N GLN A 31 -4.54 -7.60 14.92
CA GLN A 31 -4.24 -8.69 15.87
C GLN A 31 -5.35 -8.97 16.90
N ASN A 32 -6.21 -7.98 17.16
CA ASN A 32 -7.31 -8.07 18.13
C ASN A 32 -8.66 -8.36 17.47
N MET A 33 -8.71 -8.42 16.12
CA MET A 33 -9.92 -8.75 15.37
C MET A 33 -10.26 -10.24 15.47
N THR A 34 -11.55 -10.55 15.36
CA THR A 34 -11.99 -11.95 15.19
C THR A 34 -11.55 -12.51 13.83
N PRO A 35 -11.41 -13.84 13.66
CA PRO A 35 -10.99 -14.42 12.39
C PRO A 35 -11.83 -14.00 11.17
N PRO A 36 -13.18 -13.90 11.25
CA PRO A 36 -13.99 -13.40 10.13
C PRO A 36 -13.70 -11.94 9.79
N GLN A 37 -13.62 -11.06 10.79
CA GLN A 37 -13.30 -9.64 10.59
C GLN A 37 -11.93 -9.45 9.96
N LYS A 38 -10.93 -10.22 10.44
CA LYS A 38 -9.58 -10.22 9.88
C LYS A 38 -9.59 -10.67 8.41
N ALA A 39 -10.31 -11.74 8.08
CA ALA A 39 -10.42 -12.23 6.71
C ALA A 39 -11.08 -11.22 5.78
N ASP A 40 -12.14 -10.54 6.23
CA ASP A 40 -12.83 -9.52 5.43
C ASP A 40 -11.96 -8.26 5.24
N LEU A 41 -11.26 -7.80 6.29
CA LEU A 41 -10.32 -6.69 6.18
C LEU A 41 -9.16 -7.00 5.22
N LEU A 42 -8.56 -8.20 5.33
CA LEU A 42 -7.48 -8.61 4.43
C LEU A 42 -7.97 -8.72 2.98
N ARG A 43 -9.20 -9.19 2.77
CA ARG A 43 -9.83 -9.22 1.44
C ARG A 43 -10.00 -7.81 0.88
N GLN A 44 -10.47 -6.86 1.70
CA GLN A 44 -10.61 -5.46 1.31
C GLN A 44 -9.25 -4.85 0.95
N LEU A 45 -8.25 -4.98 1.82
CA LEU A 45 -6.89 -4.47 1.56
C LEU A 45 -6.30 -5.06 0.27
N LYS A 46 -6.51 -6.36 0.01
CA LYS A 46 -6.05 -7.00 -1.23
C LYS A 46 -6.74 -6.42 -2.47
N GLN A 47 -8.04 -6.14 -2.42
CA GLN A 47 -8.75 -5.50 -3.54
C GLN A 47 -8.26 -4.07 -3.76
N ASP A 48 -8.20 -3.25 -2.70
CA ASP A 48 -7.73 -1.86 -2.79
C ASP A 48 -6.30 -1.79 -3.35
N TYR A 49 -5.40 -2.66 -2.87
CA TYR A 49 -4.03 -2.71 -3.36
C TYR A 49 -3.93 -3.18 -4.82
N ARG A 50 -4.79 -4.11 -5.24
CA ARG A 50 -4.87 -4.54 -6.64
C ARG A 50 -5.29 -3.38 -7.55
N GLU A 51 -6.27 -2.58 -7.15
CA GLU A 51 -6.69 -1.39 -7.90
C GLU A 51 -5.55 -0.38 -8.03
N ILE A 52 -4.82 -0.13 -6.94
CA ILE A 52 -3.63 0.74 -6.95
C ILE A 52 -2.58 0.22 -7.94
N ILE A 53 -2.26 -1.07 -7.93
CA ILE A 53 -1.30 -1.67 -8.87
C ILE A 53 -1.73 -1.43 -10.32
N LEU A 54 -2.99 -1.70 -10.66
CA LEU A 54 -3.51 -1.55 -12.02
C LEU A 54 -3.52 -0.10 -12.51
N ALA A 55 -3.73 0.86 -11.60
CA ALA A 55 -3.72 2.29 -11.90
C ALA A 55 -2.30 2.90 -11.82
N TYR A 56 -1.31 2.22 -11.25
CA TYR A 56 -0.06 2.86 -10.80
C TYR A 56 0.77 3.52 -11.92
N PHE A 57 0.86 2.85 -13.07
CA PHE A 57 1.57 3.36 -14.24
C PHE A 57 0.65 4.02 -15.26
N SER A 58 -0.64 4.05 -14.97
CA SER A 58 -1.65 4.74 -15.74
C SER A 58 -1.72 6.19 -15.25
N ASP A 59 -1.96 7.16 -16.14
CA ASP A 59 -2.17 8.56 -15.75
C ASP A 59 -3.60 8.78 -15.21
N GLU A 60 -4.11 7.80 -14.45
CA GLU A 60 -5.46 7.80 -13.88
C GLU A 60 -5.57 8.87 -12.78
N PRO A 61 -6.60 9.75 -12.85
CA PRO A 61 -6.86 10.70 -11.80
C PRO A 61 -7.29 9.98 -10.52
N GLY A 62 -6.77 10.39 -9.36
CA GLY A 62 -7.19 9.87 -8.06
C GLY A 62 -6.36 8.69 -7.50
N LEU A 63 -5.32 8.22 -8.21
CA LEU A 63 -4.38 7.22 -7.68
C LEU A 63 -3.83 7.60 -6.30
N ASN A 64 -3.47 8.87 -6.13
CA ASN A 64 -2.95 9.40 -4.87
C ASN A 64 -3.96 9.25 -3.73
N ASP A 65 -5.25 9.50 -3.98
CA ASP A 65 -6.31 9.34 -2.98
C ASP A 65 -6.54 7.88 -2.63
N GLN A 66 -6.43 6.96 -3.60
CA GLN A 66 -6.48 5.52 -3.35
C GLN A 66 -5.32 5.07 -2.46
N ILE A 67 -4.10 5.54 -2.76
CA ILE A 67 -2.92 5.29 -1.94
C ILE A 67 -3.15 5.80 -0.51
N ASP A 68 -3.64 7.02 -0.33
CA ASP A 68 -3.88 7.61 0.99
C ASP A 68 -4.96 6.83 1.75
N LYS A 69 -6.06 6.43 1.11
CA LYS A 69 -7.10 5.60 1.72
C LYS A 69 -6.56 4.26 2.21
N PHE A 70 -5.80 3.56 1.36
CA PHE A 70 -5.18 2.29 1.71
C PHE A 70 -4.21 2.45 2.90
N VAL A 71 -3.31 3.43 2.82
CA VAL A 71 -2.27 3.67 3.82
C VAL A 71 -2.89 4.09 5.15
N ASN A 72 -3.91 4.94 5.14
CA ASN A 72 -4.66 5.32 6.33
C ASN A 72 -5.34 4.11 6.98
N LEU A 73 -6.03 3.27 6.20
CA LEU A 73 -6.67 2.06 6.72
C LEU A 73 -5.63 1.13 7.36
N ALA A 74 -4.54 0.84 6.62
CA ALA A 74 -3.46 -0.03 7.09
C ALA A 74 -2.81 0.50 8.38
N PHE A 75 -2.61 1.81 8.49
CA PHE A 75 -2.06 2.45 9.67
C PHE A 75 -3.02 2.43 10.87
N LEU A 76 -4.31 2.70 10.64
CA LEU A 76 -5.33 2.76 11.70
C LEU A 76 -5.54 1.41 12.39
N VAL A 77 -5.52 0.33 11.63
CA VAL A 77 -5.69 -1.04 12.13
C VAL A 77 -4.36 -1.75 12.42
N ASP A 78 -3.25 -1.02 12.39
CA ASP A 78 -1.90 -1.50 12.72
C ASP A 78 -1.49 -2.76 11.93
N VAL A 79 -1.63 -2.69 10.60
CA VAL A 79 -1.24 -3.79 9.70
C VAL A 79 0.29 -3.92 9.68
N PRO A 80 0.85 -5.12 9.95
CA PRO A 80 2.28 -5.35 9.82
C PRO A 80 2.77 -5.13 8.38
N ILE A 81 3.95 -4.55 8.21
CA ILE A 81 4.59 -4.39 6.88
C ILE A 81 4.67 -5.73 6.14
N SER A 82 4.97 -6.82 6.84
CA SER A 82 5.02 -8.17 6.26
C SER A 82 3.70 -8.58 5.61
N GLN A 83 2.55 -8.16 6.16
CA GLN A 83 1.24 -8.45 5.60
C GLN A 83 0.99 -7.71 4.28
N ILE A 84 1.50 -6.48 4.15
CA ILE A 84 1.41 -5.71 2.89
C ILE A 84 2.29 -6.34 1.81
N VAL A 85 3.49 -6.79 2.18
CA VAL A 85 4.39 -7.53 1.28
C VAL A 85 3.74 -8.84 0.84
N GLU A 86 3.10 -9.57 1.75
CA GLU A 86 2.36 -10.80 1.43
C GLU A 86 1.23 -10.54 0.42
N ILE A 87 0.39 -9.52 0.66
CA ILE A 87 -0.66 -9.10 -0.28
C ILE A 87 -0.07 -8.78 -1.67
N HIS A 88 1.04 -8.04 -1.71
CA HIS A 88 1.71 -7.72 -2.96
C HIS A 88 2.18 -8.99 -3.69
N MET A 89 2.84 -9.91 -2.99
CA MET A 89 3.33 -11.17 -3.56
C MET A 89 2.18 -12.04 -4.10
N GLU A 90 1.07 -12.16 -3.37
CA GLU A 90 -0.10 -12.90 -3.84
C GLU A 90 -0.68 -12.32 -5.15
N ILE A 91 -0.74 -10.99 -5.26
CA ILE A 91 -1.24 -10.33 -6.48
C ILE A 91 -0.25 -10.52 -7.64
N MET A 92 1.06 -10.44 -7.39
CA MET A 92 2.08 -10.71 -8.41
C MET A 92 1.98 -12.17 -8.92
N ASP A 93 1.78 -13.14 -8.03
CA ASP A 93 1.58 -14.54 -8.40
C ASP A 93 0.32 -14.73 -9.24
N GLU A 94 -0.78 -14.07 -8.88
CA GLU A 94 -2.01 -14.08 -9.65
C GLU A 94 -1.80 -13.47 -11.05
N PHE A 95 -1.14 -12.32 -11.16
CA PHE A 95 -0.88 -11.68 -12.44
C PHE A 95 0.08 -12.50 -13.31
N SER A 96 1.12 -13.11 -12.74
CA SER A 96 2.04 -14.00 -13.45
C SER A 96 1.31 -15.19 -14.07
N LYS A 97 0.39 -15.81 -13.32
CA LYS A 97 -0.46 -16.90 -13.85
C LYS A 97 -1.32 -16.43 -15.02
N HIS A 98 -1.97 -15.26 -14.92
CA HIS A 98 -2.79 -14.72 -16.00
C HIS A 98 -1.96 -14.38 -17.25
N LEU A 99 -0.81 -13.71 -17.09
CA LEU A 99 0.08 -13.36 -18.21
C LEU A 99 0.59 -14.60 -18.94
N LYS A 100 0.97 -15.64 -18.20
CA LYS A 100 1.40 -16.93 -18.77
C LYS A 100 0.29 -17.61 -19.57
N LEU A 101 -0.97 -17.55 -19.10
CA LEU A 101 -2.12 -18.05 -19.84
C LEU A 101 -2.39 -17.26 -21.13
N GLU A 102 -2.08 -15.95 -21.12
CA GLU A 102 -2.16 -15.07 -22.30
C GLU A 102 -0.94 -15.18 -23.23
N GLY A 103 0.07 -15.98 -22.88
CA GLY A 103 1.32 -16.09 -23.64
C GLY A 103 2.20 -14.83 -23.57
N ARG A 104 2.05 -14.02 -22.52
CA ARG A 104 2.79 -12.77 -22.29
C ARG A 104 3.92 -12.98 -21.28
N SER A 105 4.98 -12.17 -21.41
CA SER A 105 6.07 -12.10 -20.43
C SER A 105 5.56 -11.53 -19.09
N ASP A 106 6.01 -12.11 -17.98
CA ASP A 106 5.75 -11.61 -16.63
C ASP A 106 6.85 -10.66 -16.11
N GLU A 107 7.83 -10.28 -16.95
CA GLU A 107 8.88 -9.31 -16.60
C GLU A 107 8.32 -7.94 -16.19
N ILE A 108 7.17 -7.55 -16.74
CA ILE A 108 6.49 -6.29 -16.38
C ILE A 108 6.13 -6.22 -14.89
N LEU A 109 5.97 -7.37 -14.21
CA LEU A 109 5.66 -7.41 -12.79
C LEU A 109 6.78 -6.86 -11.92
N LEU A 110 8.02 -6.83 -12.43
CA LEU A 110 9.15 -6.23 -11.73
C LEU A 110 8.98 -4.72 -11.51
N ASP A 111 8.24 -4.04 -12.39
CA ASP A 111 8.00 -2.60 -12.28
C ASP A 111 7.09 -2.28 -11.08
N TYR A 112 6.17 -3.18 -10.72
CA TYR A 112 5.30 -3.01 -9.55
C TYR A 112 6.03 -3.07 -8.20
N ARG A 113 7.34 -3.38 -8.19
CA ARG A 113 8.20 -3.13 -7.02
C ARG A 113 8.22 -1.65 -6.65
N LEU A 114 8.10 -0.74 -7.62
CA LEU A 114 7.97 0.68 -7.36
C LEU A 114 6.67 1.01 -6.63
N THR A 115 5.56 0.34 -6.98
CA THR A 115 4.29 0.46 -6.26
C THR A 115 4.47 0.03 -4.81
N LEU A 116 5.10 -1.12 -4.55
CA LEU A 116 5.38 -1.57 -3.18
C LEU A 116 6.23 -0.56 -2.40
N ILE A 117 7.30 -0.04 -2.99
CA ILE A 117 8.16 0.97 -2.36
C ILE A 117 7.35 2.23 -2.02
N ASP A 118 6.50 2.70 -2.93
CA ASP A 118 5.67 3.88 -2.72
C ASP A 118 4.70 3.70 -1.55
N MET A 119 4.02 2.55 -1.50
CA MET A 119 3.06 2.23 -0.43
C MET A 119 3.75 2.11 0.93
N LEU A 120 4.90 1.45 0.98
CA LEU A 120 5.68 1.34 2.22
C LEU A 120 6.26 2.69 2.65
N ALA A 121 6.69 3.53 1.72
CA ALA A 121 7.20 4.87 2.04
C ALA A 121 6.13 5.74 2.71
N HIS A 122 4.91 5.77 2.17
CA HIS A 122 3.79 6.51 2.77
C HIS A 122 3.40 5.94 4.14
N LEU A 123 3.34 4.62 4.30
CA LEU A 123 3.03 4.00 5.59
C LEU A 123 4.13 4.26 6.64
N CYS A 124 5.40 4.14 6.26
CA CYS A 124 6.53 4.47 7.13
C CYS A 124 6.50 5.93 7.57
N GLU A 125 6.14 6.85 6.68
CA GLU A 125 6.00 8.27 7.01
C GLU A 125 4.85 8.52 8.00
N MET A 126 3.72 7.81 7.86
CA MET A 126 2.65 7.85 8.86
C MET A 126 3.14 7.40 10.24
N TYR A 127 3.83 6.25 10.31
CA TYR A 127 4.40 5.75 11.57
C TYR A 127 5.42 6.75 12.16
N ARG A 128 6.33 7.29 11.35
CA ARG A 128 7.33 8.28 11.76
C ARG A 128 6.70 9.51 12.40
N ARG A 129 5.55 9.97 11.90
CA ARG A 129 4.82 11.13 12.45
C ARG A 129 3.95 10.81 13.65
N SER A 130 3.43 9.58 13.72
CA SER A 130 2.54 9.15 14.80
C SER A 130 3.20 9.08 16.19
N ILE A 131 4.53 9.02 16.23
CA ILE A 131 5.27 8.91 17.50
C ILE A 131 5.29 10.26 18.27
N SER A 132 4.86 11.37 17.64
CA SER A 132 4.94 12.75 18.11
C SER A 132 6.32 13.17 18.61
N ARG A 133 6.76 14.32 18.10
CA ARG A 133 7.95 15.01 18.59
C ARG A 133 7.54 15.67 19.90
N GLU A 134 8.10 15.21 21.01
CA GLU A 134 8.32 16.12 22.13
C GLU A 134 9.04 17.37 21.57
N SER A 135 8.37 18.51 21.64
CA SER A 135 8.95 19.85 21.50
C SER A 135 8.18 20.75 22.44
#